data_AF-A0A8J7L704-F1
#
_entry.id   AF-A0A8J7L704-F1
#
_cell.length_a   1.000
_cell.length_b   1.000
_cell.length_c   1.000
_cell.angle_alpha   90.00
_cell.angle_beta   90.00
_cell.angle_gamma   90.00
#
_symmetry.space_group_name_H-M   'P 1'
#
loop_
_entity.id
_entity.type
_entity.pdbx_description
1 polymer ?
#
loop_
_entity_poly.entity_id
_entity_poly.type
_entity_poly.pdbx_seq_one_letter_code
_entity_poly.pdbx_strand_id
1 'polypeptide(L)'
;MIDSLEKINIRDSSVWVARHGLTSAQYQSEFNKFTAEGFRPVQVSGYAVGNQDRYAVIFEKTANAPAWVARHGLTSAQYQSEFNKFTAEGFRPVQVSGYAVGNQAFYAVIFEKTANAPAWVARHGLTSAEYQSEFNKYTAQGFRPVDISGYTVGNQDFYAVIFEKTANAPAWIARHGMTSAEYQSEFNKYTAQGFRLIKVSGYSLNGQDRYAALWEKSGSGAWVARHGMSSQAYQDEFDRYFYQGYRPVWVNGYTVNGEDRYAAIWESQNGYNSSELQAIDQTVAQFMQDYDVPGLSLAIAKDGRLVLAKTYGLADKSTGQRVAPRHRFRIASVSKPITAIAIMKLVEQGKLKLSDRIFGQGGILGTTYGTTPYKPNIDQITVEHLLSHLAGGWSNSSNDPMFSNPSMNHTQLISWVLDNRPLDNPPGTKHAYSNFGFCVLGRVIEKVTGQTYENYVKTNILQPSDITDMQISGDTLAEKKANEVTYYGQGGEDPYSMKVARMDAHGGWIAKPSDLVRLSVRVDGFNPKPDILGASAIATMYQGSSVDPGYAKGWAVNSANNHWHNGSLPGEQALLVNTSDGFSWAVLVNTRSQKSNFGSDLDQLMWKIKSKVTNWPSFDLF
;
A
#
# COMPACT_ATOMS: atom_id res chain seq x y z
N MET A 1 6.14 -7.60 -12.19
CA MET A 1 6.84 -7.55 -10.89
C MET A 1 5.91 -8.15 -9.88
N ILE A 2 6.29 -9.28 -9.28
CA ILE A 2 5.60 -9.80 -8.10
C ILE A 2 6.16 -8.97 -6.96
N ASP A 3 5.53 -7.83 -6.66
CA ASP A 3 5.90 -7.07 -5.47
C ASP A 3 5.56 -7.92 -4.24
N SER A 4 6.60 -8.16 -3.46
CA SER A 4 6.63 -8.94 -2.24
C SER A 4 5.81 -8.26 -1.15
N LEU A 5 4.95 -9.01 -0.46
CA LEU A 5 4.57 -8.68 0.90
C LEU A 5 4.87 -9.82 1.87
N GLU A 6 5.33 -9.36 3.03
CA GLU A 6 6.20 -9.96 4.03
C GLU A 6 5.45 -10.67 5.15
N LYS A 7 6.24 -11.33 6.01
CA LYS A 7 5.83 -12.10 7.18
C LYS A 7 5.20 -11.17 8.22
N ILE A 8 3.89 -11.26 8.50
CA ILE A 8 3.35 -10.59 9.70
C ILE A 8 3.52 -11.51 10.91
N ASN A 9 4.30 -11.04 11.88
CA ASN A 9 4.35 -11.59 13.23
C ASN A 9 3.36 -10.83 14.12
N ILE A 10 2.10 -11.26 14.18
CA ILE A 10 1.16 -10.79 15.20
C ILE A 10 1.30 -11.75 16.38
N ARG A 11 1.80 -11.27 17.52
CA ARG A 11 1.78 -12.07 18.75
C ARG A 11 0.33 -12.50 19.02
N ASP A 12 0.12 -13.80 19.22
CA ASP A 12 -1.13 -14.53 19.48
C ASP A 12 -2.04 -14.99 18.30
N SER A 13 -1.58 -14.98 17.04
CA SER A 13 -2.27 -15.69 15.93
C SER A 13 -1.30 -16.31 14.90
N SER A 14 -1.79 -17.21 14.03
CA SER A 14 -0.94 -17.90 13.04
C SER A 14 -0.21 -16.92 12.12
N VAL A 15 1.12 -17.07 11.99
CA VAL A 15 1.92 -16.34 10.99
C VAL A 15 1.54 -16.91 9.63
N TRP A 16 1.27 -16.04 8.65
CA TRP A 16 0.77 -16.46 7.35
C TRP A 16 1.53 -15.79 6.21
N VAL A 17 1.49 -16.43 5.04
CA VAL A 17 2.01 -15.89 3.78
C VAL A 17 1.05 -16.26 2.66
N ALA A 18 0.67 -15.31 1.82
CA ALA A 18 -0.13 -15.56 0.64
C ALA A 18 0.64 -15.19 -0.64
N ARG A 19 0.41 -15.97 -1.70
CA ARG A 19 0.97 -15.74 -3.04
C ARG A 19 -0.09 -16.03 -4.11
N HIS A 20 0.02 -15.39 -5.25
CA HIS A 20 -0.82 -15.61 -6.42
C HIS A 20 0.00 -15.42 -7.70
N GLY A 21 -0.52 -15.87 -8.85
CA GLY A 21 0.14 -15.70 -10.14
C GLY A 21 1.41 -16.54 -10.31
N LEU A 22 1.69 -17.50 -9.43
CA LEU A 22 2.94 -18.26 -9.45
C LEU A 22 2.95 -19.27 -10.59
N THR A 23 4.02 -19.31 -11.38
CA THR A 23 4.31 -20.48 -12.24
C THR A 23 4.55 -21.73 -11.39
N SER A 24 4.48 -22.92 -11.99
CA SER A 24 4.81 -24.19 -11.29
C SER A 24 6.16 -24.15 -10.57
N ALA A 25 7.20 -23.64 -11.24
CA ALA A 25 8.55 -23.54 -10.68
C ALA A 25 8.61 -22.55 -9.51
N GLN A 26 7.93 -21.41 -9.62
CA GLN A 26 7.86 -20.42 -8.53
C GLN A 26 7.08 -20.97 -7.33
N TYR A 27 5.95 -21.65 -7.57
CA TYR A 27 5.19 -22.31 -6.52
C TYR A 27 6.03 -23.35 -5.79
N GLN A 28 6.75 -24.23 -6.52
CA GLN A 28 7.60 -25.23 -5.90
C GLN A 28 8.73 -24.61 -5.08
N SER A 29 9.32 -23.51 -5.56
CA SER A 29 10.35 -22.75 -4.84
C SER A 29 9.81 -22.16 -3.52
N GLU A 30 8.67 -21.46 -3.57
CA GLU A 30 8.03 -20.89 -2.38
C GLU A 30 7.56 -21.98 -1.41
N PHE A 31 7.01 -23.08 -1.93
CA PHE A 31 6.61 -24.24 -1.14
C PHE A 31 7.81 -24.82 -0.37
N ASN A 32 8.93 -25.08 -1.05
CA ASN A 32 10.14 -25.61 -0.41
C ASN A 32 10.68 -24.65 0.65
N LYS A 33 10.71 -23.35 0.34
CA LYS A 33 11.16 -22.32 1.27
C LYS A 33 10.30 -22.26 2.53
N PHE A 34 8.99 -22.09 2.38
CA PHE A 34 8.11 -21.87 3.54
C PHE A 34 7.93 -23.14 4.37
N THR A 35 7.93 -24.32 3.75
CA THR A 35 7.90 -25.58 4.49
C THR A 35 9.18 -25.82 5.29
N ALA A 36 10.35 -25.46 4.77
CA ALA A 36 11.60 -25.46 5.53
C ALA A 36 11.58 -24.45 6.70
N GLU A 37 10.84 -23.35 6.58
CA GLU A 37 10.61 -22.39 7.68
C GLU A 37 9.50 -22.83 8.67
N GLY A 38 8.90 -24.01 8.48
CA GLY A 38 7.87 -24.59 9.35
C GLY A 38 6.45 -24.12 9.07
N PHE A 39 6.20 -23.48 7.92
CA PHE A 39 4.84 -23.23 7.45
C PHE A 39 4.28 -24.46 6.72
N ARG A 40 2.96 -24.50 6.56
CA ARG A 40 2.27 -25.47 5.71
C ARG A 40 1.28 -24.75 4.80
N PRO A 41 1.03 -25.22 3.58
CA PRO A 41 -0.12 -24.73 2.82
C PRO A 41 -1.41 -25.10 3.56
N VAL A 42 -2.32 -24.15 3.69
CA VAL A 42 -3.69 -24.36 4.18
C VAL A 42 -4.72 -24.21 3.06
N GLN A 43 -4.32 -23.62 1.94
CA GLN A 43 -5.14 -23.48 0.75
C GLN A 43 -4.23 -23.38 -0.48
N VAL A 44 -4.58 -24.09 -1.56
CA VAL A 44 -3.94 -23.95 -2.87
C VAL A 44 -4.98 -23.97 -3.99
N SER A 45 -4.82 -23.08 -4.97
CA SER A 45 -5.64 -23.00 -6.18
C SER A 45 -4.75 -23.14 -7.40
N GLY A 46 -4.99 -24.15 -8.22
CA GLY A 46 -4.41 -24.27 -9.55
C GLY A 46 -5.31 -23.65 -10.62
N TYR A 47 -4.73 -23.08 -11.66
CA TYR A 47 -5.40 -22.54 -12.85
C TYR A 47 -4.41 -22.45 -14.01
N ALA A 48 -4.82 -21.92 -15.17
CA ALA A 48 -3.94 -21.86 -16.34
C ALA A 48 -4.06 -20.56 -17.12
N VAL A 49 -2.93 -19.92 -17.39
CA VAL A 49 -2.86 -18.74 -18.27
C VAL A 49 -1.96 -19.07 -19.44
N GLY A 50 -2.47 -18.90 -20.67
CA GLY A 50 -1.70 -19.23 -21.88
C GLY A 50 -1.23 -20.69 -21.94
N ASN A 51 -2.07 -21.65 -21.56
CA ASN A 51 -1.75 -23.08 -21.46
C ASN A 51 -0.57 -23.42 -20.53
N GLN A 52 -0.27 -22.55 -19.57
CA GLN A 52 0.70 -22.83 -18.52
C GLN A 52 0.00 -22.78 -17.17
N ASP A 53 0.33 -23.74 -16.30
CA ASP A 53 -0.19 -23.77 -14.94
C ASP A 53 0.25 -22.54 -14.15
N ARG A 54 -0.66 -22.08 -13.30
CA ARG A 54 -0.48 -21.01 -12.33
C ARG A 54 -1.07 -21.43 -10.99
N TYR A 55 -0.51 -20.90 -9.92
CA TYR A 55 -0.93 -21.21 -8.56
C TYR A 55 -1.14 -19.96 -7.71
N ALA A 56 -2.18 -20.01 -6.88
CA ALA A 56 -2.34 -19.16 -5.71
C ALA A 56 -2.34 -20.04 -4.46
N VAL A 57 -1.76 -19.57 -3.37
CA VAL A 57 -1.52 -20.38 -2.16
C VAL A 57 -1.50 -19.50 -0.93
N ILE A 58 -2.02 -20.04 0.17
CA ILE A 58 -1.90 -19.48 1.51
C ILE A 58 -1.15 -20.50 2.38
N PHE A 59 -0.04 -20.05 2.95
CA PHE A 59 0.75 -20.78 3.95
C PHE A 59 0.45 -20.24 5.34
N GLU A 60 0.38 -21.12 6.33
CA GLU A 60 0.27 -20.76 7.74
C GLU A 60 1.26 -21.55 8.58
N LYS A 61 1.77 -20.91 9.64
CA LYS A 61 2.59 -21.52 10.68
C LYS A 61 1.80 -21.53 11.98
N THR A 62 1.49 -22.73 12.46
CA THR A 62 0.68 -22.97 13.68
C THR A 62 1.45 -23.91 14.61
N ALA A 63 1.38 -23.68 15.93
CA ALA A 63 2.15 -24.44 16.92
C ALA A 63 1.77 -25.93 16.97
N ASN A 64 0.50 -26.26 16.70
CA ASN A 64 -0.06 -27.60 16.80
C ASN A 64 -0.69 -28.04 15.47
N ALA A 65 0.05 -27.89 14.36
CA ALA A 65 -0.43 -28.33 13.06
C ALA A 65 -0.61 -29.86 13.01
N PRO A 66 -1.67 -30.39 12.39
CA PRO A 66 -1.76 -31.83 12.12
C PRO A 66 -0.66 -32.26 11.15
N ALA A 67 -0.33 -33.55 11.14
CA ALA A 67 0.52 -34.09 10.08
C ALA A 67 -0.17 -33.88 8.73
N TRP A 68 0.56 -33.41 7.73
CA TRP A 68 -0.02 -32.96 6.46
C TRP A 68 0.84 -33.39 5.27
N VAL A 69 0.20 -33.51 4.11
CA VAL A 69 0.87 -33.71 2.83
C VAL A 69 0.17 -32.85 1.77
N ALA A 70 0.92 -32.13 0.95
CA ALA A 70 0.37 -31.40 -0.18
C ALA A 70 0.99 -31.87 -1.50
N ARG A 71 0.19 -31.84 -2.57
CA ARG A 71 0.60 -32.15 -3.94
C ARG A 71 -0.06 -31.19 -4.92
N HIS A 72 0.59 -30.93 -6.05
CA HIS A 72 0.07 -30.09 -7.12
C HIS A 72 0.49 -30.64 -8.48
N GLY A 73 -0.12 -30.16 -9.58
CA GLY A 73 0.24 -30.61 -10.93
C GLY A 73 -0.13 -32.07 -11.22
N LEU A 74 -1.06 -32.67 -10.48
CA LEU A 74 -1.41 -34.08 -10.63
C LEU A 74 -2.44 -34.28 -11.75
N THR A 75 -2.19 -35.15 -12.71
CA THR A 75 -3.25 -35.66 -13.60
C THR A 75 -4.31 -36.44 -12.81
N SER A 76 -5.50 -36.68 -13.38
CA SER A 76 -6.55 -37.48 -12.71
C SER A 76 -6.06 -38.84 -12.18
N ALA A 77 -5.21 -39.54 -12.93
CA ALA A 77 -4.67 -40.84 -12.53
C ALA A 77 -3.65 -40.70 -11.38
N GLN A 78 -2.77 -39.70 -11.45
CA GLN A 78 -1.81 -39.41 -10.39
C GLN A 78 -2.51 -38.96 -9.10
N TYR A 79 -3.54 -38.11 -9.22
CA TYR A 79 -4.38 -37.71 -8.10
C TYR A 79 -5.04 -38.92 -7.44
N GLN A 80 -5.65 -39.83 -8.21
CA GLN A 80 -6.26 -41.03 -7.65
C GLN A 80 -5.23 -41.94 -6.96
N SER A 81 -4.02 -42.05 -7.52
CA SER A 81 -2.93 -42.83 -6.92
C SER A 81 -2.48 -42.25 -5.57
N GLU A 82 -2.21 -40.95 -5.50
CA GLU A 82 -1.83 -40.26 -4.25
C GLU A 82 -2.98 -40.28 -3.24
N PHE A 83 -4.22 -40.09 -3.69
CA PHE A 83 -5.41 -40.22 -2.84
C PHE A 83 -5.50 -41.60 -2.19
N ASN A 84 -5.39 -42.69 -2.97
CA ASN A 84 -5.45 -44.05 -2.46
C ASN A 84 -4.30 -44.34 -1.46
N LYS A 85 -3.09 -43.86 -1.77
CA LYS A 85 -1.93 -44.01 -0.90
C LYS A 85 -2.14 -43.31 0.44
N PHE A 86 -2.41 -42.01 0.44
CA PHE A 86 -2.47 -41.24 1.69
C PHE A 86 -3.69 -41.59 2.54
N THR A 87 -4.80 -41.99 1.91
CA THR A 87 -5.96 -42.49 2.66
C THR A 87 -5.70 -43.82 3.34
N ALA A 88 -4.93 -44.73 2.71
CA ALA A 88 -4.45 -45.95 3.35
C ALA A 88 -3.47 -45.66 4.52
N GLU A 89 -2.71 -44.58 4.45
CA GLU A 89 -1.83 -44.09 5.53
C GLU A 89 -2.58 -43.32 6.64
N GLY A 90 -3.91 -43.18 6.53
CA GLY A 90 -4.78 -42.53 7.51
C GLY A 90 -4.86 -41.00 7.40
N PHE A 91 -4.39 -40.43 6.29
CA PHE A 91 -4.68 -39.04 5.95
C PHE A 91 -6.04 -38.92 5.25
N ARG A 92 -6.61 -37.72 5.22
CA ARG A 92 -7.81 -37.39 4.45
C ARG A 92 -7.58 -36.10 3.68
N PRO A 93 -8.16 -35.92 2.48
CA PRO A 93 -8.13 -34.63 1.82
C PRO A 93 -8.94 -33.63 2.66
N VAL A 94 -8.43 -32.40 2.77
CA VAL A 94 -9.11 -31.27 3.42
C VAL A 94 -9.35 -30.12 2.47
N GLN A 95 -8.63 -30.09 1.34
CA GLN A 95 -8.83 -29.15 0.26
C GLN A 95 -8.40 -29.79 -1.07
N VAL A 96 -9.17 -29.55 -2.13
CA VAL A 96 -8.87 -29.97 -3.50
C VAL A 96 -9.15 -28.82 -4.47
N SER A 97 -8.24 -28.61 -5.41
CA SER A 97 -8.42 -27.67 -6.52
C SER A 97 -8.25 -28.45 -7.82
N GLY A 98 -9.34 -28.60 -8.55
CA GLY A 98 -9.34 -29.07 -9.94
C GLY A 98 -9.17 -27.89 -10.88
N TYR A 99 -8.40 -28.07 -11.95
CA TYR A 99 -8.17 -27.07 -13.00
C TYR A 99 -7.80 -27.76 -14.30
N ALA A 100 -7.70 -26.99 -15.39
CA ALA A 100 -7.32 -27.54 -16.68
C ALA A 100 -6.16 -26.77 -17.31
N VAL A 101 -5.24 -27.50 -17.93
CA VAL A 101 -4.16 -26.97 -18.76
C VAL A 101 -4.26 -27.69 -20.11
N GLY A 102 -4.41 -26.94 -21.21
CA GLY A 102 -4.48 -27.55 -22.55
C GLY A 102 -5.58 -28.63 -22.71
N ASN A 103 -6.79 -28.39 -22.18
CA ASN A 103 -7.90 -29.36 -22.16
C ASN A 103 -7.60 -30.69 -21.44
N GLN A 104 -6.66 -30.70 -20.52
CA GLN A 104 -6.41 -31.83 -19.63
C GLN A 104 -6.64 -31.40 -18.18
N ALA A 105 -7.36 -32.24 -17.41
CA ALA A 105 -7.59 -32.00 -15.98
C ALA A 105 -6.33 -32.23 -15.14
N PHE A 106 -6.07 -31.31 -14.23
CA PHE A 106 -5.05 -31.39 -13.20
C PHE A 106 -5.63 -31.06 -11.82
N TYR A 107 -4.95 -31.51 -10.77
CA TYR A 107 -5.37 -31.34 -9.39
C TYR A 107 -4.22 -30.89 -8.49
N ALA A 108 -4.54 -30.00 -7.56
CA ALA A 108 -3.77 -29.73 -6.36
C ALA A 108 -4.60 -30.11 -5.14
N VAL A 109 -3.95 -30.65 -4.11
CA VAL A 109 -4.64 -31.24 -2.95
C VAL A 109 -3.80 -31.11 -1.69
N ILE A 110 -4.48 -30.87 -0.58
CA ILE A 110 -3.91 -30.90 0.77
C ILE A 110 -4.59 -32.02 1.54
N PHE A 111 -3.77 -32.92 2.09
CA PHE A 111 -4.14 -34.00 2.97
C PHE A 111 -3.71 -33.67 4.40
N GLU A 112 -4.54 -34.03 5.38
CA GLU A 112 -4.22 -33.92 6.80
C GLU A 112 -4.53 -35.24 7.53
N LYS A 113 -3.78 -35.50 8.59
CA LYS A 113 -4.00 -36.62 9.51
C LYS A 113 -4.30 -36.03 10.89
N THR A 114 -5.57 -36.12 11.27
CA THR A 114 -6.12 -35.57 12.52
C THR A 114 -6.63 -36.69 13.42
N ALA A 115 -6.38 -36.58 14.73
CA ALA A 115 -7.01 -37.46 15.70
C ALA A 115 -8.52 -37.17 15.72
N ASN A 116 -9.35 -38.22 15.65
CA ASN A 116 -10.83 -38.11 15.64
C ASN A 116 -11.40 -37.33 14.44
N ALA A 117 -10.86 -37.54 13.24
CA ALA A 117 -11.42 -36.97 12.02
C ALA A 117 -12.91 -37.34 11.83
N PRO A 118 -13.76 -36.42 11.33
CA PRO A 118 -15.15 -36.73 10.99
C PRO A 118 -15.20 -37.80 9.89
N ALA A 119 -16.31 -38.51 9.79
CA ALA A 119 -16.54 -39.37 8.62
C ALA A 119 -16.58 -38.48 7.37
N TRP A 120 -15.89 -38.87 6.31
CA TRP A 120 -15.69 -38.04 5.13
C TRP A 120 -15.81 -38.84 3.84
N VAL A 121 -16.14 -38.15 2.75
CA VAL A 121 -16.14 -38.68 1.39
C VAL A 121 -15.61 -37.64 0.44
N ALA A 122 -14.71 -38.01 -0.47
CA ALA A 122 -14.24 -37.11 -1.54
C ALA A 122 -14.51 -37.71 -2.93
N ARG A 123 -14.77 -36.83 -3.89
CA ARG A 123 -14.97 -37.15 -5.30
C ARG A 123 -14.29 -36.10 -6.18
N HIS A 124 -13.86 -36.49 -7.37
CA HIS A 124 -13.26 -35.62 -8.39
C HIS A 124 -13.69 -36.08 -9.78
N GLY A 125 -13.54 -35.21 -10.79
CA GLY A 125 -13.90 -35.57 -12.16
C GLY A 125 -15.40 -35.71 -12.41
N LEU A 126 -16.26 -35.15 -11.54
CA LEU A 126 -17.71 -35.27 -11.68
C LEU A 126 -18.24 -34.25 -12.68
N THR A 127 -19.03 -34.65 -13.66
CA THR A 127 -19.87 -33.73 -14.42
C THR A 127 -20.88 -33.02 -13.50
N SER A 128 -21.50 -31.93 -13.97
CA SER A 128 -22.53 -31.22 -13.22
C SER A 128 -23.67 -32.13 -12.72
N ALA A 129 -24.13 -33.06 -13.56
CA ALA A 129 -25.17 -34.03 -13.20
C ALA A 129 -24.70 -35.06 -12.17
N GLU A 130 -23.48 -35.58 -12.32
CA GLU A 130 -22.89 -36.53 -11.37
C GLU A 130 -22.61 -35.88 -10.01
N TYR A 131 -22.14 -34.63 -10.01
CA TYR A 131 -21.99 -33.83 -8.79
C TYR A 131 -23.33 -33.68 -8.07
N GLN A 132 -24.40 -33.30 -8.77
CA GLN A 132 -25.71 -33.14 -8.16
C GLN A 132 -26.25 -34.47 -7.60
N SER A 133 -25.97 -35.60 -8.27
CA SER A 133 -26.32 -36.94 -7.81
C SER A 133 -25.59 -37.32 -6.51
N GLU A 134 -24.25 -37.18 -6.46
CA GLU A 134 -23.46 -37.46 -5.25
C GLU A 134 -23.81 -36.48 -4.11
N PHE A 135 -24.06 -35.19 -4.43
CA PHE A 135 -24.53 -34.19 -3.46
C PHE A 135 -25.84 -34.64 -2.80
N ASN A 136 -26.86 -35.00 -3.59
CA ASN A 136 -28.15 -35.45 -3.06
C ASN A 136 -28.01 -36.71 -2.21
N LYS A 137 -27.20 -37.67 -2.66
CA LYS A 137 -26.95 -38.93 -1.96
C LYS A 137 -26.27 -38.71 -0.60
N TYR A 138 -25.21 -37.92 -0.55
CA TYR A 138 -24.44 -37.73 0.69
C TYR A 138 -25.14 -36.80 1.68
N THR A 139 -25.85 -35.78 1.19
CA THR A 139 -26.66 -34.91 2.06
C THR A 139 -27.83 -35.66 2.69
N ALA A 140 -28.48 -36.57 1.97
CA ALA A 140 -29.49 -37.47 2.54
C ALA A 140 -28.92 -38.42 3.62
N GLN A 141 -27.61 -38.70 3.59
CA GLN A 141 -26.91 -39.49 4.61
C GLN A 141 -26.38 -38.64 5.78
N GLY A 142 -26.66 -37.33 5.79
CA GLY A 142 -26.23 -36.40 6.83
C GLY A 142 -24.80 -35.87 6.67
N PHE A 143 -24.18 -36.06 5.51
CA PHE A 143 -22.94 -35.36 5.17
C PHE A 143 -23.24 -33.96 4.63
N ARG A 144 -22.24 -33.08 4.66
CA ARG A 144 -22.28 -31.75 4.06
C ARG A 144 -21.00 -31.49 3.28
N PRO A 145 -21.03 -30.73 2.17
CA PRO A 145 -19.80 -30.30 1.51
C PRO A 145 -19.02 -29.34 2.43
N VAL A 146 -17.71 -29.50 2.46
CA VAL A 146 -16.76 -28.61 3.17
C VAL A 146 -15.72 -28.00 2.24
N ASP A 147 -15.57 -28.56 1.04
CA ASP A 147 -14.72 -28.03 -0.02
C ASP A 147 -15.35 -28.35 -1.38
N ILE A 148 -15.23 -27.43 -2.33
CA ILE A 148 -15.74 -27.57 -3.69
C ILE A 148 -14.85 -26.82 -4.68
N SER A 149 -14.53 -27.47 -5.80
CA SER A 149 -13.78 -26.88 -6.91
C SER A 149 -14.51 -27.17 -8.21
N GLY A 150 -14.93 -26.13 -8.91
CA GLY A 150 -15.42 -26.20 -10.29
C GLY A 150 -14.29 -25.89 -11.27
N TYR A 151 -14.24 -26.59 -12.39
CA TYR A 151 -13.25 -26.38 -13.46
C TYR A 151 -13.81 -26.87 -14.79
N THR A 152 -13.14 -26.52 -15.89
CA THR A 152 -13.65 -26.80 -17.23
C THR A 152 -12.62 -27.53 -18.07
N VAL A 153 -13.03 -28.61 -18.72
CA VAL A 153 -12.22 -29.39 -19.65
C VAL A 153 -13.01 -29.53 -20.94
N GLY A 154 -12.45 -29.10 -22.08
CA GLY A 154 -13.16 -29.22 -23.36
C GLY A 154 -14.53 -28.53 -23.37
N ASN A 155 -14.65 -27.39 -22.69
CA ASN A 155 -15.90 -26.63 -22.55
C ASN A 155 -17.05 -27.37 -21.85
N GLN A 156 -16.72 -28.38 -21.04
CA GLN A 156 -17.62 -29.05 -20.13
C GLN A 156 -17.15 -28.79 -18.69
N ASP A 157 -18.09 -28.45 -17.81
CA ASP A 157 -17.79 -28.22 -16.40
C ASP A 157 -17.70 -29.53 -15.61
N PHE A 158 -16.71 -29.59 -14.74
CA PHE A 158 -16.44 -30.68 -13.83
C PHE A 158 -16.25 -30.16 -12.41
N TYR A 159 -16.46 -31.04 -11.43
CA TYR A 159 -16.40 -30.73 -10.01
C TYR A 159 -15.56 -31.74 -9.25
N ALA A 160 -14.80 -31.23 -8.29
CA ALA A 160 -14.24 -31.98 -7.17
C ALA A 160 -14.85 -31.46 -5.87
N VAL A 161 -15.16 -32.37 -4.95
CA VAL A 161 -15.90 -32.06 -3.71
C VAL A 161 -15.43 -32.96 -2.57
N ILE A 162 -15.38 -32.38 -1.37
CA ILE A 162 -15.15 -33.10 -0.12
C ILE A 162 -16.38 -32.91 0.76
N PHE A 163 -16.95 -34.02 1.21
CA PHE A 163 -18.07 -34.10 2.15
C PHE A 163 -17.57 -34.56 3.52
N GLU A 164 -18.11 -33.98 4.58
CA GLU A 164 -17.89 -34.41 5.97
C GLU A 164 -19.22 -34.61 6.70
N LYS A 165 -19.23 -35.52 7.66
CA LYS A 165 -20.33 -35.74 8.58
C LYS A 165 -19.86 -35.39 9.99
N THR A 166 -20.24 -34.18 10.43
CA THR A 166 -19.82 -33.60 11.70
C THR A 166 -21.05 -33.41 12.59
N ALA A 167 -20.96 -33.86 13.84
CA ALA A 167 -22.00 -33.59 14.83
C ALA A 167 -22.14 -32.08 15.07
N ASN A 168 -23.37 -31.57 15.18
CA ASN A 168 -23.66 -30.15 15.44
C ASN A 168 -23.06 -29.18 14.41
N ALA A 169 -22.97 -29.59 13.14
CA ALA A 169 -22.52 -28.71 12.07
C ALA A 169 -23.39 -27.43 11.96
N PRO A 170 -22.80 -26.27 11.65
CA PRO A 170 -23.57 -25.06 11.39
C PRO A 170 -24.52 -25.25 10.22
N ALA A 171 -25.62 -24.48 10.19
CA ALA A 171 -26.48 -24.42 9.02
C ALA A 171 -25.65 -23.98 7.81
N TRP A 172 -25.84 -24.61 6.66
CA TRP A 172 -24.99 -24.39 5.49
C TRP A 172 -25.82 -24.32 4.21
N ILE A 173 -25.26 -23.67 3.18
CA ILE A 173 -25.82 -23.58 1.84
C ILE A 173 -24.71 -23.90 0.83
N ALA A 174 -25.05 -24.65 -0.21
CA ALA A 174 -24.16 -24.91 -1.34
C ALA A 174 -24.87 -24.61 -2.66
N ARG A 175 -24.15 -24.00 -3.60
CA ARG A 175 -24.61 -23.74 -4.97
C ARG A 175 -23.45 -23.99 -5.95
N HIS A 176 -23.77 -24.41 -7.16
CA HIS A 176 -22.80 -24.61 -8.24
C HIS A 176 -23.42 -24.21 -9.59
N GLY A 177 -22.60 -24.05 -10.63
CA GLY A 177 -23.09 -23.70 -11.97
C GLY A 177 -23.59 -22.26 -12.12
N MET A 178 -23.44 -21.41 -11.11
CA MET A 178 -24.01 -20.06 -11.10
C MET A 178 -23.27 -19.15 -12.07
N THR A 179 -24.01 -18.36 -12.84
CA THR A 179 -23.47 -17.15 -13.49
C THR A 179 -22.97 -16.14 -12.44
N SER A 180 -22.20 -15.14 -12.89
CA SER A 180 -21.76 -14.05 -12.02
C SER A 180 -22.92 -13.31 -11.33
N ALA A 181 -24.02 -13.07 -12.06
CA ALA A 181 -25.19 -12.39 -11.52
C ALA A 181 -25.95 -13.25 -10.50
N GLU A 182 -26.12 -14.55 -10.77
CA GLU A 182 -26.76 -15.49 -9.83
C GLU A 182 -25.93 -15.64 -8.56
N TYR A 183 -24.59 -15.77 -8.69
CA TYR A 183 -23.68 -15.81 -7.55
C TYR A 183 -23.83 -14.55 -6.69
N GLN A 184 -23.82 -13.36 -7.29
CA GLN A 184 -23.93 -12.11 -6.55
C GLN A 184 -25.29 -11.98 -5.84
N SER A 185 -26.37 -12.44 -6.47
CA SER A 185 -27.72 -12.48 -5.89
C SER A 185 -27.77 -13.41 -4.67
N GLU A 186 -27.27 -14.64 -4.80
CA GLU A 186 -27.21 -15.62 -3.70
C GLU A 186 -26.27 -15.15 -2.58
N PHE A 187 -25.12 -14.58 -2.91
CA PHE A 187 -24.18 -13.99 -1.95
C PHE A 187 -24.87 -12.92 -1.08
N ASN A 188 -25.58 -11.97 -1.71
CA ASN A 188 -26.28 -10.91 -1.01
C ASN A 188 -27.40 -11.47 -0.12
N LYS A 189 -28.20 -12.39 -0.66
CA LYS A 189 -29.30 -13.03 0.07
C LYS A 189 -28.82 -13.78 1.30
N TYR A 190 -27.80 -14.63 1.17
CA TYR A 190 -27.31 -15.44 2.28
C TYR A 190 -26.56 -14.61 3.32
N THR A 191 -25.80 -13.59 2.88
CA THR A 191 -25.15 -12.63 3.79
C THR A 191 -26.19 -11.88 4.63
N ALA A 192 -27.30 -11.43 4.03
CA ALA A 192 -28.40 -10.80 4.75
C ALA A 192 -29.12 -11.74 5.74
N GLN A 193 -29.06 -13.06 5.52
CA GLN A 193 -29.60 -14.08 6.42
C GLN A 193 -28.60 -14.54 7.50
N GLY A 194 -27.43 -13.89 7.59
CA GLY A 194 -26.39 -14.21 8.56
C GLY A 194 -25.53 -15.42 8.21
N PHE A 195 -25.54 -15.85 6.95
CA PHE A 195 -24.57 -16.82 6.45
C PHE A 195 -23.31 -16.11 5.95
N ARG A 196 -22.17 -16.78 6.11
CA ARG A 196 -20.86 -16.34 5.66
C ARG A 196 -20.37 -17.22 4.54
N LEU A 197 -19.81 -16.63 3.50
CA LEU A 197 -19.11 -17.38 2.45
C LEU A 197 -17.84 -17.99 3.04
N ILE A 198 -17.65 -19.30 2.87
CA ILE A 198 -16.45 -20.00 3.33
C ILE A 198 -15.61 -20.55 2.17
N LYS A 199 -16.22 -20.78 1.01
CA LYS A 199 -15.55 -21.29 -0.20
C LYS A 199 -16.19 -20.67 -1.44
N VAL A 200 -15.36 -20.30 -2.40
CA VAL A 200 -15.80 -19.90 -3.75
C VAL A 200 -14.80 -20.41 -4.79
N SER A 201 -15.31 -21.07 -5.82
CA SER A 201 -14.54 -21.54 -6.97
C SER A 201 -15.12 -20.90 -8.21
N GLY A 202 -14.34 -19.99 -8.82
CA GLY A 202 -14.57 -19.49 -10.16
C GLY A 202 -14.00 -20.46 -11.20
N TYR A 203 -14.67 -20.54 -12.34
CA TYR A 203 -14.23 -21.28 -13.53
C TYR A 203 -14.92 -20.66 -14.76
N SER A 204 -14.54 -21.09 -15.96
CA SER A 204 -15.13 -20.55 -17.19
C SER A 204 -15.90 -21.61 -17.97
N LEU A 205 -17.13 -21.31 -18.35
CA LEU A 205 -17.91 -22.12 -19.28
C LEU A 205 -18.34 -21.22 -20.44
N ASN A 206 -18.03 -21.61 -21.68
CA ASN A 206 -18.28 -20.79 -22.88
C ASN A 206 -17.67 -19.38 -22.80
N GLY A 207 -16.47 -19.23 -22.22
CA GLY A 207 -15.82 -17.93 -22.08
C GLY A 207 -16.49 -16.97 -21.09
N GLN A 208 -17.40 -17.47 -20.24
CA GLN A 208 -18.07 -16.70 -19.21
C GLN A 208 -17.73 -17.24 -17.82
N ASP A 209 -17.71 -16.36 -16.82
CA ASP A 209 -17.57 -16.77 -15.43
C ASP A 209 -18.71 -17.70 -15.00
N ARG A 210 -18.34 -18.74 -14.26
CA ARG A 210 -19.22 -19.58 -13.47
C ARG A 210 -18.65 -19.76 -12.07
N TYR A 211 -19.54 -19.97 -11.10
CA TYR A 211 -19.19 -20.06 -9.70
C TYR A 211 -19.85 -21.25 -9.01
N ALA A 212 -19.06 -21.90 -8.15
CA ALA A 212 -19.54 -22.78 -7.11
C ALA A 212 -19.13 -22.22 -5.75
N ALA A 213 -20.02 -22.28 -4.76
CA ALA A 213 -19.81 -21.62 -3.48
C ALA A 213 -20.50 -22.34 -2.33
N LEU A 214 -19.87 -22.25 -1.15
CA LEU A 214 -20.37 -22.77 0.11
C LEU A 214 -20.48 -21.63 1.12
N TRP A 215 -21.62 -21.58 1.80
CA TRP A 215 -21.87 -20.67 2.91
C TRP A 215 -22.18 -21.44 4.18
N GLU A 216 -21.79 -20.90 5.32
CA GLU A 216 -22.11 -21.43 6.63
C GLU A 216 -22.60 -20.33 7.56
N LYS A 217 -23.56 -20.67 8.42
CA LYS A 217 -24.03 -19.83 9.50
C LYS A 217 -23.03 -19.92 10.65
N SER A 218 -22.10 -18.99 10.69
CA SER A 218 -21.03 -18.91 11.69
C SER A 218 -21.06 -17.57 12.41
N GLY A 219 -20.54 -17.56 13.65
CA GLY A 219 -20.60 -16.42 14.57
C GLY A 219 -19.65 -15.25 14.22
N SER A 220 -19.58 -14.33 15.17
CA SER A 220 -18.97 -12.99 15.10
C SER A 220 -17.56 -12.93 14.48
N GLY A 221 -17.37 -12.00 13.55
CA GLY A 221 -16.07 -11.63 12.99
C GLY A 221 -16.25 -10.87 11.69
N ALA A 222 -15.50 -9.77 11.50
CA ALA A 222 -15.56 -9.01 10.26
C ALA A 222 -14.90 -9.78 9.12
N TRP A 223 -15.56 -9.85 7.96
CA TRP A 223 -15.07 -10.56 6.79
C TRP A 223 -15.52 -9.86 5.52
N VAL A 224 -14.78 -10.09 4.44
CA VAL A 224 -15.09 -9.54 3.12
C VAL A 224 -14.79 -10.59 2.06
N ALA A 225 -15.61 -10.65 1.01
CA ALA A 225 -15.32 -11.45 -0.17
C ALA A 225 -15.48 -10.64 -1.46
N ARG A 226 -14.72 -11.01 -2.48
CA ARG A 226 -14.74 -10.44 -3.83
C ARG A 226 -14.59 -11.56 -4.85
N HIS A 227 -15.11 -11.35 -6.07
CA HIS A 227 -15.03 -12.30 -7.18
C HIS A 227 -14.89 -11.57 -8.51
N GLY A 228 -14.53 -12.28 -9.59
CA GLY A 228 -14.39 -11.70 -10.92
C GLY A 228 -13.25 -10.69 -11.07
N MET A 229 -12.30 -10.65 -10.13
CA MET A 229 -11.23 -9.64 -10.12
C MET A 229 -10.15 -10.01 -11.14
N SER A 230 -9.66 -9.05 -11.93
CA SER A 230 -8.38 -9.22 -12.64
C SER A 230 -7.22 -9.38 -11.65
N SER A 231 -6.04 -9.82 -12.11
CA SER A 231 -4.84 -9.91 -11.26
C SER A 231 -4.52 -8.61 -10.51
N GLN A 232 -4.55 -7.48 -11.21
CA GLN A 232 -4.30 -6.18 -10.59
C GLN A 232 -5.39 -5.78 -9.59
N ALA A 233 -6.67 -6.04 -9.91
CA ALA A 233 -7.77 -5.74 -9.00
C ALA A 233 -7.71 -6.59 -7.72
N TYR A 234 -7.28 -7.85 -7.84
CA TYR A 234 -7.03 -8.72 -6.68
C TYR A 234 -5.89 -8.18 -5.82
N GLN A 235 -4.76 -7.79 -6.40
CA GLN A 235 -3.66 -7.19 -5.64
C GLN A 235 -4.11 -5.88 -4.94
N ASP A 236 -4.86 -5.02 -5.64
CA ASP A 236 -5.36 -3.77 -5.08
C ASP A 236 -6.34 -4.00 -3.91
N GLU A 237 -7.20 -5.03 -3.95
CA GLU A 237 -8.07 -5.40 -2.82
C GLU A 237 -7.30 -6.14 -1.72
N PHE A 238 -6.33 -6.99 -2.06
CA PHE A 238 -5.45 -7.64 -1.10
C PHE A 238 -4.75 -6.61 -0.22
N ASP A 239 -4.06 -5.64 -0.84
CA ASP A 239 -3.34 -4.59 -0.12
C ASP A 239 -4.31 -3.74 0.71
N ARG A 240 -5.48 -3.43 0.15
CA ARG A 240 -6.51 -2.64 0.84
C ARG A 240 -6.95 -3.30 2.15
N TYR A 241 -7.17 -4.60 2.15
CA TYR A 241 -7.57 -5.33 3.36
C TYR A 241 -6.39 -5.61 4.29
N PHE A 242 -5.23 -5.94 3.73
CA PHE A 242 -3.99 -6.12 4.49
C PHE A 242 -3.69 -4.92 5.38
N TYR A 243 -3.71 -3.71 4.81
CA TYR A 243 -3.44 -2.48 5.56
C TYR A 243 -4.54 -2.06 6.55
N GLN A 244 -5.62 -2.85 6.64
CA GLN A 244 -6.70 -2.68 7.62
C GLN A 244 -6.72 -3.83 8.66
N GLY A 245 -5.66 -4.65 8.70
CA GLY A 245 -5.55 -5.76 9.65
C GLY A 245 -6.33 -7.01 9.25
N TYR A 246 -6.73 -7.14 7.98
CA TYR A 246 -7.35 -8.38 7.47
C TYR A 246 -6.28 -9.30 6.88
N ARG A 247 -6.58 -10.60 6.86
CA ARG A 247 -5.80 -11.62 6.15
C ARG A 247 -6.65 -12.35 5.13
N PRO A 248 -6.08 -12.81 4.00
CA PRO A 248 -6.78 -13.76 3.15
C PRO A 248 -6.91 -15.11 3.88
N VAL A 249 -8.05 -15.76 3.71
CA VAL A 249 -8.28 -17.16 4.14
C VAL A 249 -8.67 -18.06 2.98
N TRP A 250 -8.98 -17.47 1.83
CA TRP A 250 -9.29 -18.18 0.61
C TRP A 250 -8.89 -17.33 -0.59
N VAL A 251 -8.17 -17.92 -1.55
CA VAL A 251 -7.94 -17.34 -2.87
C VAL A 251 -8.11 -18.41 -3.94
N ASN A 252 -9.03 -18.17 -4.86
CA ASN A 252 -9.24 -19.00 -6.03
C ASN A 252 -8.85 -18.20 -7.28
N GLY A 253 -7.80 -18.66 -7.96
CA GLY A 253 -7.45 -18.21 -9.29
C GLY A 253 -8.13 -19.10 -10.33
N TYR A 254 -8.60 -18.50 -11.43
CA TYR A 254 -9.22 -19.18 -12.55
C TYR A 254 -9.06 -18.34 -13.83
N THR A 255 -9.49 -18.86 -14.98
CA THR A 255 -9.21 -18.23 -16.27
C THR A 255 -10.47 -18.03 -17.08
N VAL A 256 -10.64 -16.83 -17.62
CA VAL A 256 -11.73 -16.47 -18.52
C VAL A 256 -11.13 -15.79 -19.74
N ASN A 257 -11.40 -16.33 -20.93
CA ASN A 257 -10.89 -15.79 -22.21
C ASN A 257 -9.37 -15.56 -22.23
N GLY A 258 -8.60 -16.46 -21.61
CA GLY A 258 -7.14 -16.40 -21.57
C GLY A 258 -6.56 -15.43 -20.52
N GLU A 259 -7.40 -14.68 -19.82
CA GLU A 259 -7.00 -13.81 -18.71
C GLU A 259 -7.25 -14.48 -17.37
N ASP A 260 -6.37 -14.25 -16.41
CA ASP A 260 -6.61 -14.67 -15.03
C ASP A 260 -7.68 -13.80 -14.36
N ARG A 261 -8.44 -14.47 -13.51
CA ARG A 261 -9.46 -13.91 -12.63
C ARG A 261 -9.30 -14.52 -11.24
N TYR A 262 -9.73 -13.77 -10.23
CA TYR A 262 -9.62 -14.17 -8.84
C TYR A 262 -10.93 -13.96 -8.09
N ALA A 263 -11.23 -14.91 -7.20
CA ALA A 263 -12.19 -14.76 -6.12
C ALA A 263 -11.48 -15.03 -4.79
N ALA A 264 -11.78 -14.23 -3.76
CA ALA A 264 -11.06 -14.33 -2.50
C ALA A 264 -11.93 -13.90 -1.31
N ILE A 265 -11.54 -14.38 -0.13
CA ILE A 265 -12.18 -14.13 1.16
C ILE A 265 -11.11 -13.68 2.14
N TRP A 266 -11.38 -12.58 2.84
CA TRP A 266 -10.54 -12.02 3.88
C TRP A 266 -11.29 -11.96 5.20
N GLU A 267 -10.54 -12.10 6.29
CA GLU A 267 -11.05 -12.03 7.67
C GLU A 267 -10.22 -11.06 8.48
N SER A 268 -10.86 -10.29 9.35
CA SER A 268 -10.18 -9.37 10.26
C SER A 268 -9.40 -10.14 11.32
N GLN A 269 -8.14 -9.76 11.53
CA GLN A 269 -7.30 -10.26 12.62
C GLN A 269 -7.42 -9.35 13.85
N ASN A 270 -8.55 -9.40 14.57
CA ASN A 270 -8.76 -8.88 15.94
C ASN A 270 -8.03 -7.56 16.35
N GLY A 271 -7.85 -6.60 15.43
CA GLY A 271 -7.14 -5.34 15.71
C GLY A 271 -8.04 -4.11 15.77
N TYR A 272 -9.08 -4.08 14.94
CA TYR A 272 -10.10 -3.04 14.92
C TYR A 272 -11.48 -3.67 15.10
N ASN A 273 -12.36 -3.04 15.88
CA ASN A 273 -13.77 -3.42 15.82
C ASN A 273 -14.41 -2.80 14.56
N SER A 274 -15.46 -3.46 14.03
CA SER A 274 -16.09 -3.01 12.77
C SER A 274 -16.66 -1.59 12.85
N SER A 275 -17.12 -1.15 14.03
CA SER A 275 -17.64 0.20 14.24
C SER A 275 -16.57 1.29 14.15
N GLU A 276 -15.34 1.02 14.61
CA GLU A 276 -14.22 1.97 14.50
C GLU A 276 -13.84 2.19 13.04
N LEU A 277 -13.67 1.12 12.26
CA LEU A 277 -13.38 1.23 10.82
C LEU A 277 -14.51 1.97 10.07
N GLN A 278 -15.77 1.70 10.42
CA GLN A 278 -16.91 2.40 9.85
C GLN A 278 -16.94 3.89 10.23
N ALA A 279 -16.61 4.23 11.48
CA ALA A 279 -16.54 5.62 11.92
C ALA A 279 -15.43 6.40 11.19
N ILE A 280 -14.29 5.76 10.92
CA ILE A 280 -13.22 6.32 10.07
C ILE A 280 -13.77 6.56 8.66
N ASP A 281 -14.42 5.56 8.06
CA ASP A 281 -14.97 5.67 6.71
C ASP A 281 -15.99 6.79 6.57
N GLN A 282 -16.88 6.96 7.56
CA GLN A 282 -17.84 8.05 7.60
C GLN A 282 -17.16 9.42 7.75
N THR A 283 -16.13 9.51 8.60
CA THR A 283 -15.38 10.77 8.82
C THR A 283 -14.68 11.21 7.53
N VAL A 284 -14.06 10.27 6.81
CA VAL A 284 -13.40 10.55 5.53
C VAL A 284 -14.42 10.86 4.43
N ALA A 285 -15.50 10.10 4.33
CA ALA A 285 -16.55 10.32 3.34
C ALA A 285 -17.17 11.71 3.47
N GLN A 286 -17.43 12.16 4.71
CA GLN A 286 -17.93 13.52 4.97
C GLN A 286 -16.94 14.58 4.49
N PHE A 287 -15.65 14.45 4.83
CA PHE A 287 -14.63 15.39 4.35
C PHE A 287 -14.56 15.41 2.81
N MET A 288 -14.58 14.25 2.17
CA MET A 288 -14.52 14.18 0.71
C MET A 288 -15.75 14.83 0.05
N GLN A 289 -16.93 14.65 0.64
CA GLN A 289 -18.17 15.30 0.18
C GLN A 289 -18.12 16.82 0.38
N ASP A 290 -17.65 17.29 1.54
CA ASP A 290 -17.62 18.72 1.87
C ASP A 290 -16.69 19.51 0.93
N TYR A 291 -15.71 18.86 0.31
CA TYR A 291 -14.67 19.50 -0.48
C TYR A 291 -14.54 19.00 -1.92
N ASP A 292 -15.49 18.17 -2.37
CA ASP A 292 -15.50 17.57 -3.71
C ASP A 292 -14.18 16.82 -4.04
N VAL A 293 -13.63 16.11 -3.05
CA VAL A 293 -12.35 15.40 -3.17
C VAL A 293 -12.54 14.15 -4.03
N PRO A 294 -11.86 14.03 -5.19
CA PRO A 294 -12.02 12.87 -6.05
C PRO A 294 -11.43 11.60 -5.45
N GLY A 295 -10.22 11.70 -4.89
CA GLY A 295 -9.45 10.59 -4.37
C GLY A 295 -8.60 11.00 -3.18
N LEU A 296 -8.52 10.12 -2.18
CA LEU A 296 -7.81 10.32 -0.93
C LEU A 296 -7.10 9.03 -0.52
N SER A 297 -5.88 9.16 0.00
CA SER A 297 -5.17 8.08 0.66
C SER A 297 -4.57 8.56 1.98
N LEU A 298 -4.62 7.73 3.03
CA LEU A 298 -4.04 8.02 4.33
C LEU A 298 -3.29 6.82 4.91
N ALA A 299 -2.32 7.10 5.79
CA ALA A 299 -1.62 6.11 6.59
C ALA A 299 -1.36 6.65 8.00
N ILE A 300 -1.38 5.76 8.99
CA ILE A 300 -1.14 6.06 10.41
C ILE A 300 -0.19 4.99 10.98
N ALA A 301 0.89 5.44 11.60
CA ALA A 301 1.75 4.66 12.46
C ALA A 301 1.61 5.08 13.92
N LYS A 302 1.82 4.11 14.82
CA LYS A 302 1.87 4.31 16.27
C LYS A 302 3.06 3.55 16.83
N ASP A 303 3.95 4.26 17.51
CA ASP A 303 5.16 3.72 18.12
C ASP A 303 6.01 2.94 17.09
N GLY A 304 6.25 3.57 15.93
CA GLY A 304 7.07 3.04 14.84
C GLY A 304 6.49 1.85 14.08
N ARG A 305 5.21 1.52 14.29
CA ARG A 305 4.50 0.44 13.59
C ARG A 305 3.41 1.02 12.71
N LEU A 306 3.34 0.59 11.44
CA LEU A 306 2.21 0.97 10.58
C LEU A 306 0.98 0.21 11.08
N VAL A 307 -0.05 0.94 11.49
CA VAL A 307 -1.27 0.36 12.10
C VAL A 307 -2.49 0.50 11.21
N LEU A 308 -2.48 1.44 10.26
CA LEU A 308 -3.58 1.62 9.32
C LEU A 308 -3.09 2.28 8.03
N ALA A 309 -3.56 1.79 6.87
CA ALA A 309 -3.64 2.61 5.67
C ALA A 309 -4.99 2.38 4.95
N LYS A 310 -5.59 3.46 4.45
CA LYS A 310 -6.89 3.44 3.76
C LYS A 310 -6.88 4.29 2.49
N THR A 311 -7.71 3.90 1.53
CA THR A 311 -7.88 4.61 0.25
C THR A 311 -9.34 4.80 -0.09
N TYR A 312 -9.65 5.93 -0.71
CA TYR A 312 -11.03 6.36 -1.01
C TYR A 312 -11.09 7.04 -2.38
N GLY A 313 -12.25 6.92 -3.03
CA GLY A 313 -12.54 7.60 -4.30
C GLY A 313 -11.72 7.10 -5.49
N LEU A 314 -11.43 8.02 -6.40
CA LEU A 314 -10.88 7.77 -7.74
C LEU A 314 -9.46 8.32 -7.88
N ALA A 315 -8.55 7.45 -8.32
CA ALA A 315 -7.23 7.84 -8.81
C ALA A 315 -7.34 8.50 -10.19
N ASP A 316 -8.34 8.10 -10.98
CA ASP A 316 -8.64 8.71 -12.28
C ASP A 316 -10.16 8.67 -12.55
N LYS A 317 -10.76 9.86 -12.67
CA LYS A 317 -12.18 10.06 -13.00
C LYS A 317 -12.54 9.57 -14.40
N SER A 318 -11.62 9.67 -15.38
CA SER A 318 -11.90 9.34 -16.77
C SER A 318 -12.05 7.83 -17.01
N THR A 319 -11.27 7.03 -16.27
CA THR A 319 -11.30 5.56 -16.34
C THR A 319 -12.14 4.93 -15.24
N GLY A 320 -12.55 5.71 -14.23
CA GLY A 320 -13.20 5.19 -13.03
C GLY A 320 -12.25 4.39 -12.12
N GLN A 321 -10.93 4.49 -12.32
CA GLN A 321 -9.96 3.75 -11.52
C GLN A 321 -10.00 4.21 -10.06
N ARG A 322 -10.29 3.29 -9.14
CA ARG A 322 -10.30 3.55 -7.70
C ARG A 322 -8.90 3.77 -7.16
N VAL A 323 -8.76 4.60 -6.11
CA VAL A 323 -7.49 4.72 -5.40
C VAL A 323 -7.13 3.39 -4.73
N ALA A 324 -5.93 2.90 -4.97
CA ALA A 324 -5.35 1.68 -4.38
C ALA A 324 -4.09 2.04 -3.57
N PRO A 325 -3.70 1.23 -2.57
CA PRO A 325 -2.53 1.53 -1.72
C PRO A 325 -1.22 1.76 -2.48
N ARG A 326 -1.06 1.14 -3.66
CA ARG A 326 0.11 1.38 -4.53
C ARG A 326 0.15 2.75 -5.21
N HIS A 327 -0.94 3.50 -5.22
CA HIS A 327 -1.00 4.77 -5.93
C HIS A 327 -0.23 5.87 -5.22
N ARG A 328 0.52 6.63 -6.01
CA ARG A 328 1.37 7.74 -5.55
C ARG A 328 0.72 9.07 -5.88
N PHE A 329 0.90 10.04 -4.99
CA PHE A 329 0.42 11.41 -5.12
C PHE A 329 1.62 12.34 -5.06
N ARG A 330 1.60 13.43 -5.82
CA ARG A 330 2.53 14.54 -5.62
C ARG A 330 2.33 15.08 -4.21
N ILE A 331 3.44 15.31 -3.52
CA ILE A 331 3.43 15.67 -2.10
C ILE A 331 3.76 17.15 -1.86
N ALA A 332 3.99 17.91 -2.93
CA ALA A 332 4.32 19.33 -2.87
C ALA A 332 5.38 19.60 -1.77
N SER A 333 5.17 20.63 -0.95
CA SER A 333 6.13 21.06 0.07
C SER A 333 6.49 20.03 1.14
N VAL A 334 5.78 18.90 1.27
CA VAL A 334 6.24 17.76 2.11
C VAL A 334 7.58 17.19 1.59
N SER A 335 7.98 17.53 0.36
CA SER A 335 9.33 17.29 -0.16
C SER A 335 10.45 17.96 0.64
N LYS A 336 10.19 19.10 1.31
CA LYS A 336 11.21 19.86 2.05
C LYS A 336 11.79 19.11 3.25
N PRO A 337 10.97 18.46 4.10
CA PRO A 337 11.43 17.47 5.06
C PRO A 337 12.48 16.49 4.52
N ILE A 338 12.27 15.95 3.32
CA ILE A 338 13.18 14.97 2.70
C ILE A 338 14.55 15.61 2.41
N THR A 339 14.55 16.82 1.82
CA THR A 339 15.76 17.62 1.59
C THR A 339 16.46 17.99 2.90
N ALA A 340 15.71 18.34 3.93
CA ALA A 340 16.27 18.66 5.23
C ALA A 340 16.97 17.46 5.87
N ILE A 341 16.35 16.28 5.84
CA ILE A 341 16.98 15.03 6.29
C ILE A 341 18.27 14.76 5.51
N ALA A 342 18.26 14.96 4.19
CA ALA A 342 19.45 14.80 3.35
C ALA A 342 20.60 15.75 3.74
N ILE A 343 20.31 17.02 4.00
CA ILE A 343 21.30 17.99 4.47
C ILE A 343 21.80 17.63 5.88
N MET A 344 20.90 17.30 6.80
CA MET A 344 21.27 16.91 8.17
C MET A 344 22.13 15.64 8.19
N LYS A 345 21.90 14.71 7.26
CA LYS A 345 22.78 13.54 7.08
C LYS A 345 24.19 13.93 6.65
N LEU A 346 24.32 14.92 5.77
CA LEU A 346 25.63 15.45 5.36
C LEU A 346 26.33 16.22 6.50
N VAL A 347 25.56 16.92 7.34
CA VAL A 347 26.07 17.58 8.56
C VAL A 347 26.61 16.55 9.54
N GLU A 348 25.84 15.50 9.82
CA GLU A 348 26.27 14.39 10.69
C GLU A 348 27.54 13.71 10.18
N GLN A 349 27.66 13.53 8.85
CA GLN A 349 28.85 12.98 8.21
C GLN A 349 30.05 13.94 8.20
N GLY A 350 29.90 15.16 8.71
CA GLY A 350 30.95 16.18 8.71
C GLY A 350 31.31 16.72 7.32
N LYS A 351 30.45 16.48 6.31
CA LYS A 351 30.69 16.91 4.92
C LYS A 351 30.35 18.38 4.68
N LEU A 352 29.48 18.95 5.52
CA LEU A 352 29.16 20.37 5.54
C LEU A 352 28.73 20.77 6.96
N LYS A 353 28.70 22.07 7.24
CA LYS A 353 28.21 22.63 8.50
C LYS A 353 27.01 23.53 8.25
N LEU A 354 26.11 23.63 9.24
CA LEU A 354 24.97 24.54 9.21
C LEU A 354 25.38 26.01 9.02
N SER A 355 26.55 26.39 9.52
CA SER A 355 27.12 27.74 9.41
C SER A 355 27.83 28.02 8.08
N ASP A 356 28.01 27.02 7.21
CA ASP A 356 28.75 27.21 5.96
C ASP A 356 27.98 28.17 5.04
N ARG A 357 28.72 29.08 4.40
CA ARG A 357 28.17 30.03 3.42
C ARG A 357 27.80 29.31 2.14
N ILE A 358 26.71 29.73 1.51
CA ILE A 358 26.21 29.12 0.28
C ILE A 358 26.94 29.68 -0.95
N PHE A 359 27.01 30.99 -1.06
CA PHE A 359 27.56 31.72 -2.21
C PHE A 359 28.80 32.53 -1.83
N GLY A 360 29.55 32.97 -2.83
CA GLY A 360 30.72 33.82 -2.64
C GLY A 360 32.02 33.05 -2.50
N GLN A 361 33.12 33.79 -2.35
CA GLN A 361 34.44 33.21 -2.15
C GLN A 361 34.44 32.34 -0.89
N GLY A 362 34.73 31.05 -1.04
CA GLY A 362 34.72 30.08 0.06
C GLY A 362 33.33 29.54 0.45
N GLY A 363 32.25 29.95 -0.23
CA GLY A 363 30.94 29.31 -0.09
C GLY A 363 30.87 27.96 -0.81
N ILE A 364 29.93 27.10 -0.42
CA ILE A 364 29.79 25.73 -0.95
C ILE A 364 29.61 25.74 -2.48
N LEU A 365 28.75 26.63 -2.98
CA LEU A 365 28.49 26.80 -4.42
C LEU A 365 29.46 27.80 -5.07
N GLY A 366 30.33 28.43 -4.28
CA GLY A 366 31.31 29.40 -4.74
C GLY A 366 30.67 30.56 -5.49
N THR A 367 31.29 30.93 -6.61
CA THR A 367 30.80 31.94 -7.56
C THR A 367 30.17 31.32 -8.82
N THR A 368 29.69 30.07 -8.72
CA THR A 368 29.15 29.33 -9.88
C THR A 368 27.85 29.95 -10.42
N TYR A 369 27.08 30.60 -9.55
CA TYR A 369 25.78 31.18 -9.89
C TYR A 369 25.80 32.70 -9.74
N GLY A 370 25.08 33.39 -10.61
CA GLY A 370 24.98 34.85 -10.64
C GLY A 370 26.28 35.54 -11.05
N THR A 371 26.25 36.87 -11.03
CA THR A 371 27.31 37.77 -11.45
C THR A 371 27.95 38.42 -10.24
N THR A 372 29.28 38.40 -10.15
CA THR A 372 30.05 39.07 -9.10
C THR A 372 30.40 40.52 -9.48
N PRO A 373 30.42 41.48 -8.53
CA PRO A 373 30.11 41.32 -7.11
C PRO A 373 28.62 41.08 -6.87
N TYR A 374 28.30 40.23 -5.90
CA TYR A 374 26.91 39.94 -5.55
C TYR A 374 26.21 41.18 -4.97
N LYS A 375 24.88 41.20 -5.08
CA LYS A 375 24.05 42.15 -4.33
C LYS A 375 24.27 41.96 -2.81
N PRO A 376 24.05 43.02 -2.00
CA PRO A 376 24.34 42.97 -0.56
C PRO A 376 23.77 41.74 0.16
N ASN A 377 24.58 41.17 1.05
CA ASN A 377 24.27 40.06 1.96
C ASN A 377 24.04 38.68 1.32
N ILE A 378 24.06 38.52 0.00
CA ILE A 378 23.89 37.22 -0.68
C ILE A 378 24.98 36.22 -0.26
N ASP A 379 26.22 36.67 -0.12
CA ASP A 379 27.38 35.89 0.31
C ASP A 379 27.40 35.60 1.82
N GLN A 380 26.42 36.10 2.58
CA GLN A 380 26.24 35.84 4.01
C GLN A 380 25.17 34.77 4.29
N ILE A 381 24.47 34.28 3.27
CA ILE A 381 23.48 33.21 3.41
C ILE A 381 24.20 31.91 3.79
N THR A 382 23.70 31.22 4.80
CA THR A 382 24.23 29.93 5.28
C THR A 382 23.26 28.79 5.00
N VAL A 383 23.72 27.55 5.19
CA VAL A 383 22.88 26.34 5.11
C VAL A 383 21.71 26.42 6.10
N GLU A 384 21.95 26.86 7.34
CA GLU A 384 20.89 27.04 8.33
C GLU A 384 19.85 28.10 7.94
N HIS A 385 20.31 29.20 7.34
CA HIS A 385 19.41 30.24 6.83
C HIS A 385 18.45 29.67 5.78
N LEU A 386 18.92 28.81 4.87
CA LEU A 386 18.05 28.20 3.87
C LEU A 386 17.09 27.16 4.50
N LEU A 387 17.57 26.30 5.38
CA LEU A 387 16.75 25.27 6.03
C LEU A 387 15.62 25.85 6.89
N SER A 388 15.87 27.01 7.50
CA SER A 388 14.94 27.66 8.44
C SER A 388 14.15 28.83 7.81
N HIS A 389 14.22 29.00 6.48
CA HIS A 389 13.59 30.12 5.75
C HIS A 389 14.01 31.52 6.25
N LEU A 390 15.27 31.66 6.67
CA LEU A 390 15.87 32.91 7.15
C LEU A 390 16.88 33.48 6.16
N ALA A 391 16.75 33.21 4.86
CA ALA A 391 17.65 33.77 3.84
C ALA A 391 17.58 35.32 3.76
N GLY A 392 16.51 35.92 4.30
CA GLY A 392 16.28 37.37 4.28
C GLY A 392 15.44 37.86 3.09
N GLY A 393 15.00 36.95 2.20
CA GLY A 393 14.17 37.28 1.03
C GLY A 393 13.66 36.02 0.32
N TRP A 394 13.25 36.18 -0.94
CA TRP A 394 12.80 35.07 -1.83
C TRP A 394 11.55 34.32 -1.33
N SER A 395 10.64 35.06 -0.71
CA SER A 395 9.36 34.53 -0.22
C SER A 395 8.53 33.89 -1.34
N ASN A 396 7.75 32.87 -0.97
CA ASN A 396 6.74 32.22 -1.82
C ASN A 396 5.42 33.01 -1.95
N SER A 397 5.47 34.33 -1.77
CA SER A 397 4.34 35.24 -1.98
C SER A 397 3.97 35.28 -3.48
N SER A 398 3.14 36.25 -3.91
CA SER A 398 2.65 36.37 -5.29
C SER A 398 3.75 36.43 -6.37
N ASN A 399 5.01 36.60 -5.98
CA ASN A 399 6.16 36.59 -6.86
C ASN A 399 7.20 35.53 -6.45
N ASP A 400 6.80 34.30 -6.13
CA ASP A 400 7.73 33.20 -5.83
C ASP A 400 8.77 33.04 -6.95
N PRO A 401 10.09 33.15 -6.66
CA PRO A 401 11.12 32.98 -7.68
C PRO A 401 11.05 31.63 -8.41
N MET A 402 10.64 30.55 -7.73
CA MET A 402 10.54 29.22 -8.34
C MET A 402 9.49 29.11 -9.44
N PHE A 403 8.50 30.00 -9.48
CA PHE A 403 7.47 30.02 -10.52
C PHE A 403 7.72 31.08 -11.59
N SER A 404 8.78 31.88 -11.43
CA SER A 404 9.25 32.78 -12.48
C SER A 404 10.02 32.02 -13.58
N ASN A 405 10.08 32.62 -14.77
CA ASN A 405 10.89 32.15 -15.90
C ASN A 405 10.78 30.63 -16.13
N PRO A 406 9.59 30.08 -16.45
CA PRO A 406 9.35 28.64 -16.50
C PRO A 406 10.18 27.88 -17.56
N SER A 407 10.79 28.59 -18.51
CA SER A 407 11.71 28.01 -19.50
C SER A 407 13.12 27.77 -18.97
N MET A 408 13.50 28.36 -17.83
CA MET A 408 14.84 28.21 -17.26
C MET A 408 15.01 26.88 -16.53
N ASN A 409 16.19 26.26 -16.64
CA ASN A 409 16.59 25.19 -15.73
C ASN A 409 17.02 25.75 -14.35
N HIS A 410 17.38 24.87 -13.41
CA HIS A 410 17.83 25.28 -12.08
C HIS A 410 19.00 26.26 -12.11
N THR A 411 20.03 26.02 -12.92
CA THR A 411 21.21 26.87 -13.01
C THR A 411 20.88 28.26 -13.51
N GLN A 412 20.11 28.35 -14.60
CA GLN A 412 19.67 29.62 -15.17
C GLN A 412 18.81 30.40 -14.18
N LEU A 413 17.86 29.72 -13.53
CA LEU A 413 16.96 30.36 -12.57
C LEU A 413 17.73 30.90 -11.36
N ILE A 414 18.63 30.10 -10.78
CA ILE A 414 19.40 30.53 -9.60
C ILE A 414 20.25 31.75 -9.94
N SER A 415 21.00 31.72 -11.04
CA SER A 415 21.79 32.89 -11.48
C SER A 415 20.92 34.12 -11.71
N TRP A 416 19.79 33.95 -12.40
CA TRP A 416 18.87 35.07 -12.64
C TRP A 416 18.32 35.66 -11.35
N VAL A 417 17.94 34.84 -10.36
CA VAL A 417 17.43 35.32 -9.07
C VAL A 417 18.49 36.10 -8.31
N LEU A 418 19.73 35.60 -8.24
CA LEU A 418 20.83 36.30 -7.56
C LEU A 418 21.12 37.67 -8.20
N ASP A 419 21.00 37.77 -9.53
CA ASP A 419 21.32 38.99 -10.28
C ASP A 419 20.19 40.03 -10.27
N ASN A 420 18.94 39.59 -10.09
CA ASN A 420 17.77 40.44 -10.30
C ASN A 420 16.91 40.63 -9.06
N ARG A 421 17.05 39.79 -8.02
CA ARG A 421 16.20 39.84 -6.82
C ARG A 421 17.04 40.04 -5.56
N PRO A 422 17.21 41.30 -5.10
CA PRO A 422 17.89 41.58 -3.84
C PRO A 422 17.15 40.93 -2.67
N LEU A 423 17.86 40.72 -1.56
CA LEU A 423 17.25 40.33 -0.30
C LEU A 423 16.48 41.51 0.30
N ASP A 424 15.35 41.22 0.93
CA ASP A 424 14.51 42.23 1.59
C ASP A 424 15.08 42.62 2.97
N ASN A 425 15.84 41.71 3.60
CA ASN A 425 16.39 41.82 4.94
C ASN A 425 17.75 41.10 5.01
N PRO A 426 18.62 41.41 5.98
CA PRO A 426 19.81 40.61 6.22
C PRO A 426 19.46 39.14 6.53
N PRO A 427 20.26 38.16 6.07
CA PRO A 427 20.08 36.77 6.44
C PRO A 427 20.06 36.57 7.97
N GLY A 428 19.24 35.65 8.46
CA GLY A 428 19.10 35.33 9.88
C GLY A 428 18.21 36.29 10.67
N THR A 429 17.64 37.33 10.05
CA THR A 429 16.89 38.39 10.78
C THR A 429 15.37 38.36 10.58
N LYS A 430 14.88 37.73 9.50
CA LYS A 430 13.43 37.65 9.20
C LYS A 430 13.08 36.34 8.51
N HIS A 431 12.00 35.72 8.98
CA HIS A 431 11.41 34.53 8.34
C HIS A 431 10.65 34.89 7.06
N ALA A 432 10.96 34.18 5.98
CA ALA A 432 10.32 34.28 4.67
C ALA A 432 10.33 32.90 4.01
N TYR A 433 9.20 32.19 4.07
CA TYR A 433 9.07 30.84 3.50
C TYR A 433 9.49 30.82 2.03
N SER A 434 10.50 30.03 1.68
CA SER A 434 11.13 30.07 0.36
C SER A 434 11.22 28.68 -0.29
N ASN A 435 10.51 28.51 -1.40
CA ASN A 435 10.71 27.36 -2.29
C ASN A 435 12.09 27.42 -2.95
N PHE A 436 12.52 28.63 -3.32
CA PHE A 436 13.80 28.88 -3.97
C PHE A 436 14.99 28.52 -3.06
N GLY A 437 14.91 28.84 -1.76
CA GLY A 437 15.94 28.44 -0.80
C GLY A 437 16.17 26.93 -0.76
N PHE A 438 15.11 26.14 -0.82
CA PHE A 438 15.22 24.67 -0.88
C PHE A 438 15.71 24.16 -2.24
N CYS A 439 15.36 24.81 -3.34
CA CYS A 439 15.97 24.55 -4.65
C CYS A 439 17.51 24.70 -4.60
N VAL A 440 18.00 25.74 -3.93
CA VAL A 440 19.44 25.95 -3.71
C VAL A 440 20.04 24.87 -2.82
N LEU A 441 19.35 24.42 -1.75
CA LEU A 441 19.80 23.28 -0.94
C LEU A 441 19.93 21.98 -1.76
N GLY A 442 19.06 21.75 -2.74
CA GLY A 442 19.21 20.65 -3.69
C GLY A 442 20.56 20.69 -4.43
N ARG A 443 20.97 21.87 -4.89
CA ARG A 443 22.27 22.07 -5.55
C ARG A 443 23.46 21.96 -4.60
N VAL A 444 23.28 22.32 -3.32
CA VAL A 444 24.29 22.08 -2.26
C VAL A 444 24.55 20.58 -2.10
N ILE A 445 23.49 19.75 -2.06
CA ILE A 445 23.62 18.29 -1.99
C ILE A 445 24.42 17.79 -3.20
N GLU A 446 24.07 18.24 -4.40
CA GLU A 446 24.78 17.83 -5.63
C GLU A 446 26.26 18.20 -5.59
N LYS A 447 26.57 19.44 -5.18
CA LYS A 447 27.94 19.94 -5.09
C LYS A 447 28.79 19.16 -4.08
N VAL A 448 28.23 18.85 -2.91
CA VAL A 448 28.95 18.17 -1.82
C VAL A 448 29.11 16.68 -2.10
N THR A 449 28.16 16.06 -2.81
CA THR A 449 28.12 14.60 -2.99
C THR A 449 28.61 14.12 -4.35
N GLY A 450 28.61 14.99 -5.37
CA GLY A 450 28.86 14.61 -6.76
C GLY A 450 27.74 13.80 -7.43
N GLN A 451 26.62 13.57 -6.73
CA GLN A 451 25.45 12.86 -7.24
C GLN A 451 24.37 13.86 -7.66
N THR A 452 23.43 13.46 -8.53
CA THR A 452 22.20 14.23 -8.70
C THR A 452 21.40 14.23 -7.41
N TYR A 453 20.61 15.29 -7.17
CA TYR A 453 19.80 15.40 -5.95
C TYR A 453 18.91 14.15 -5.75
N GLU A 454 18.18 13.73 -6.78
CA GLU A 454 17.25 12.59 -6.70
C GLU A 454 17.98 11.28 -6.37
N ASN A 455 19.16 11.03 -6.97
CA ASN A 455 19.93 9.82 -6.72
C ASN A 455 20.49 9.78 -5.29
N TYR A 456 20.98 10.92 -4.78
CA TYR A 456 21.46 10.99 -3.41
C TYR A 456 20.34 10.69 -2.41
N VAL A 457 19.16 11.31 -2.60
CA VAL A 457 17.98 11.09 -1.73
C VAL A 457 17.51 9.64 -1.79
N LYS A 458 17.37 9.07 -2.99
CA LYS A 458 16.98 7.65 -3.15
C LYS A 458 17.93 6.71 -2.43
N THR A 459 19.23 6.88 -2.63
CA THR A 459 20.25 5.95 -2.13
C THR A 459 20.51 6.09 -0.63
N ASN A 460 20.52 7.33 -0.11
CA ASN A 460 21.03 7.61 1.24
C ASN A 460 19.92 7.90 2.26
N ILE A 461 18.70 8.19 1.81
CA ILE A 461 17.58 8.55 2.68
C ILE A 461 16.43 7.55 2.54
N LEU A 462 15.95 7.32 1.30
CA LEU A 462 14.77 6.50 1.05
C LEU A 462 15.06 5.00 1.16
N GLN A 463 16.10 4.51 0.47
CA GLN A 463 16.45 3.09 0.48
C GLN A 463 16.81 2.54 1.87
N PRO A 464 17.59 3.26 2.74
CA PRO A 464 17.83 2.81 4.11
C PRO A 464 16.56 2.77 4.99
N SER A 465 15.49 3.43 4.53
CA SER A 465 14.17 3.44 5.13
C SER A 465 13.19 2.49 4.42
N ASP A 466 13.68 1.57 3.58
CA ASP A 466 12.88 0.61 2.80
C ASP A 466 11.83 1.26 1.88
N ILE A 467 12.14 2.45 1.36
CA ILE A 467 11.30 3.16 0.39
C ILE A 467 11.96 3.08 -0.98
N THR A 468 11.30 2.45 -1.95
CA THR A 468 11.92 2.07 -3.24
C THR A 468 11.30 2.75 -4.46
N ASP A 469 10.10 3.30 -4.35
CA ASP A 469 9.35 3.80 -5.51
C ASP A 469 9.06 5.31 -5.48
N MET A 470 9.44 6.07 -4.47
CA MET A 470 9.36 7.52 -4.55
C MET A 470 10.25 8.06 -5.69
N GLN A 471 9.77 9.06 -6.43
CA GLN A 471 10.52 9.73 -7.52
C GLN A 471 9.96 11.14 -7.79
N ILE A 472 10.64 11.92 -8.64
CA ILE A 472 10.14 13.22 -9.09
C ILE A 472 9.06 13.04 -10.18
N SER A 473 7.94 13.77 -10.05
CA SER A 473 6.83 13.78 -11.01
C SER A 473 7.18 14.55 -12.30
N GLY A 474 6.44 14.27 -13.37
CA GLY A 474 6.48 15.06 -14.61
C GLY A 474 5.68 16.37 -14.51
N ASP A 475 5.86 17.26 -15.48
CA ASP A 475 5.15 18.55 -15.52
C ASP A 475 3.70 18.34 -15.99
N THR A 476 3.53 17.59 -17.07
CA THR A 476 2.27 17.43 -17.81
C THR A 476 1.56 16.12 -17.52
N LEU A 477 0.28 16.03 -17.89
CA LEU A 477 -0.51 14.80 -17.78
C LEU A 477 0.11 13.64 -18.56
N ALA A 478 0.72 13.92 -19.71
CA ALA A 478 1.38 12.90 -20.54
C ALA A 478 2.68 12.36 -19.90
N GLU A 479 3.30 13.11 -18.99
CA GLU A 479 4.53 12.73 -18.30
C GLU A 479 4.29 12.04 -16.95
N LYS A 480 3.01 11.81 -16.59
CA LYS A 480 2.59 11.13 -15.38
C LYS A 480 3.29 9.78 -15.24
N LYS A 481 3.79 9.49 -14.03
CA LYS A 481 4.51 8.25 -13.76
C LYS A 481 3.56 7.07 -13.55
N ALA A 482 4.07 5.84 -13.67
CA ALA A 482 3.29 4.63 -13.37
C ALA A 482 2.65 4.72 -11.97
N ASN A 483 1.43 4.22 -11.75
CA ASN A 483 0.76 4.32 -10.44
C ASN A 483 0.57 5.75 -9.87
N GLU A 484 0.86 6.82 -10.60
CA GLU A 484 0.57 8.18 -10.17
C GLU A 484 -0.90 8.51 -10.45
N VAL A 485 -1.57 9.13 -9.47
CA VAL A 485 -2.95 9.58 -9.62
C VAL A 485 -3.08 10.75 -10.60
N THR A 486 -4.26 10.95 -11.14
CA THR A 486 -4.60 12.14 -11.92
C THR A 486 -5.04 13.25 -10.96
N TYR A 487 -4.47 14.44 -11.10
CA TYR A 487 -4.76 15.64 -10.30
C TYR A 487 -5.86 16.50 -10.92
N TYR A 488 -6.68 17.11 -10.05
CA TYR A 488 -7.85 17.89 -10.46
C TYR A 488 -7.85 19.26 -9.78
N GLY A 489 -7.65 20.33 -10.56
CA GLY A 489 -7.80 21.69 -10.07
C GLY A 489 -9.25 22.03 -9.76
N GLN A 490 -9.46 22.93 -8.79
CA GLN A 490 -10.74 23.57 -8.53
C GLN A 490 -10.61 25.07 -8.78
N GLY A 491 -11.70 25.74 -9.16
CA GLY A 491 -11.68 27.20 -9.40
C GLY A 491 -10.88 27.63 -10.63
N GLY A 492 -10.71 26.75 -11.63
CA GLY A 492 -10.01 27.06 -12.90
C GLY A 492 -8.50 26.82 -12.88
N GLU A 493 -7.94 26.28 -11.80
CA GLU A 493 -6.53 25.90 -11.73
C GLU A 493 -6.20 24.73 -12.67
N ASP A 494 -5.04 24.79 -13.32
CA ASP A 494 -4.49 23.68 -14.10
C ASP A 494 -3.27 23.03 -13.40
N PRO A 495 -3.43 21.83 -12.82
CA PRO A 495 -2.35 21.06 -12.17
C PRO A 495 -1.17 20.67 -13.08
N TYR A 496 -1.35 20.77 -14.39
CA TYR A 496 -0.37 20.33 -15.39
C TYR A 496 0.29 21.50 -16.14
N SER A 497 0.06 22.73 -15.67
CA SER A 497 0.70 23.95 -16.19
C SER A 497 2.00 24.32 -15.47
N MET A 498 2.39 23.56 -14.45
CA MET A 498 3.53 23.85 -13.58
C MET A 498 4.77 23.03 -13.93
N LYS A 499 5.94 23.62 -13.67
CA LYS A 499 7.26 22.98 -13.83
C LYS A 499 7.63 22.11 -12.62
N VAL A 500 6.83 21.09 -12.34
CA VAL A 500 6.97 20.18 -11.20
C VAL A 500 8.33 19.47 -11.20
N ALA A 501 8.87 19.12 -12.36
CA ALA A 501 10.19 18.49 -12.46
C ALA A 501 11.33 19.41 -11.96
N ARG A 502 11.17 20.74 -12.06
CA ARG A 502 12.11 21.75 -11.51
C ARG A 502 11.90 22.01 -10.01
N MET A 503 10.99 21.28 -9.37
CA MET A 503 10.69 21.42 -7.95
C MET A 503 11.30 20.31 -7.10
N ASP A 504 12.32 19.61 -7.60
CA ASP A 504 12.90 18.41 -7.01
C ASP A 504 13.14 18.48 -5.49
N ALA A 505 13.82 19.53 -5.02
CA ALA A 505 14.23 19.70 -3.63
C ALA A 505 13.17 20.35 -2.72
N HIS A 506 12.00 20.70 -3.24
CA HIS A 506 11.03 21.49 -2.48
C HIS A 506 9.55 21.19 -2.74
N GLY A 507 9.22 20.40 -3.77
CA GLY A 507 7.85 20.22 -4.23
C GLY A 507 7.55 19.04 -5.17
N GLY A 508 8.56 18.46 -5.82
CA GLY A 508 8.35 17.61 -7.00
C GLY A 508 8.16 16.12 -6.74
N TRP A 509 8.32 15.64 -5.51
CA TRP A 509 8.22 14.20 -5.21
C TRP A 509 6.79 13.68 -5.31
N ILE A 510 6.65 12.43 -5.73
CA ILE A 510 5.44 11.62 -5.56
C ILE A 510 5.67 10.50 -4.55
N ALA A 511 4.69 10.23 -3.69
CA ALA A 511 4.77 9.21 -2.64
C ALA A 511 3.42 8.57 -2.34
N LYS A 512 3.44 7.42 -1.67
CA LYS A 512 2.29 6.91 -0.91
C LYS A 512 2.31 7.49 0.49
N PRO A 513 1.17 7.59 1.20
CA PRO A 513 1.17 7.99 2.60
C PRO A 513 2.02 7.06 3.48
N SER A 514 2.02 5.75 3.20
CA SER A 514 2.81 4.76 3.94
C SER A 514 4.32 5.02 3.85
N ASP A 515 4.81 5.47 2.70
CA ASP A 515 6.24 5.76 2.50
C ASP A 515 6.65 7.02 3.28
N LEU A 516 5.78 8.04 3.30
CA LEU A 516 6.02 9.25 4.09
C LEU A 516 6.07 8.94 5.59
N VAL A 517 5.10 8.15 6.07
CA VAL A 517 5.08 7.70 7.47
C VAL A 517 6.29 6.81 7.76
N ARG A 518 6.69 5.93 6.83
CA ARG A 518 7.89 5.09 6.96
C ARG A 518 9.16 5.94 7.08
N LEU A 519 9.32 6.99 6.28
CA LEU A 519 10.46 7.90 6.42
C LEU A 519 10.43 8.63 7.77
N SER A 520 9.23 9.07 8.18
CA SER A 520 9.02 9.84 9.39
C SER A 520 9.40 9.07 10.65
N VAL A 521 9.03 7.79 10.75
CA VAL A 521 9.40 6.93 11.88
C VAL A 521 10.89 6.56 11.93
N ARG A 522 11.68 6.96 10.93
CA ARG A 522 13.14 6.77 10.88
C ARG A 522 13.89 8.06 11.24
N VAL A 523 13.17 9.12 11.61
CA VAL A 523 13.72 10.39 12.07
C VAL A 523 12.93 10.97 13.24
N ASP A 524 12.11 10.18 13.92
CA ASP A 524 11.21 10.66 14.98
C ASP A 524 11.86 10.70 16.38
N GLY A 525 12.99 10.02 16.57
CA GLY A 525 13.72 9.96 17.82
C GLY A 525 13.09 9.08 18.91
N PHE A 526 11.96 8.40 18.63
CA PHE A 526 11.33 7.47 19.57
C PHE A 526 12.01 6.08 19.57
N ASN A 527 12.76 5.76 18.51
CA ASN A 527 13.61 4.58 18.29
C ASN A 527 13.03 3.17 18.61
N PRO A 528 11.73 2.87 18.35
CA PRO A 528 11.29 1.46 18.21
C PRO A 528 11.81 0.83 16.90
N LYS A 529 12.22 1.67 15.93
CA LYS A 529 12.92 1.31 14.69
C LYS A 529 14.20 2.17 14.63
N PRO A 530 15.34 1.63 14.17
CA PRO A 530 16.58 2.40 14.11
C PRO A 530 16.49 3.65 13.24
N ASP A 531 16.69 4.84 13.81
CA ASP A 531 16.72 6.09 13.04
C ASP A 531 17.87 6.12 12.02
N ILE A 532 17.65 6.84 10.91
CA ILE A 532 18.69 7.08 9.89
C ILE A 532 19.57 8.29 10.21
N LEU A 533 19.24 9.05 11.25
CA LEU A 533 20.05 10.13 11.83
C LEU A 533 20.28 9.83 13.32
N GLY A 534 21.43 10.24 13.85
CA GLY A 534 21.71 10.19 15.27
C GLY A 534 20.89 11.20 16.06
N ALA A 535 20.67 10.91 17.35
CA ALA A 535 19.82 11.71 18.23
C ALA A 535 20.18 13.21 18.26
N SER A 536 21.48 13.55 18.22
CA SER A 536 21.91 14.97 18.17
C SER A 536 21.50 15.64 16.87
N ALA A 537 21.60 14.96 15.73
CA ALA A 537 21.21 15.51 14.43
C ALA A 537 19.69 15.70 14.37
N ILE A 538 18.91 14.75 14.91
CA ILE A 538 17.44 14.86 15.03
C ILE A 538 17.06 16.05 15.91
N ALA A 539 17.66 16.17 17.10
CA ALA A 539 17.40 17.28 18.02
C ALA A 539 17.68 18.64 17.36
N THR A 540 18.80 18.77 16.65
CA THR A 540 19.13 19.99 15.88
C THR A 540 18.15 20.23 14.73
N MET A 541 17.71 19.18 14.03
CA MET A 541 16.77 19.30 12.90
C MET A 541 15.42 19.86 13.36
N TYR A 542 14.92 19.44 14.52
CA TYR A 542 13.65 19.90 15.09
C TYR A 542 13.77 21.13 15.99
N GLN A 543 14.97 21.70 16.13
CA GLN A 543 15.15 22.94 16.87
C GLN A 543 14.76 24.16 16.03
N GLY A 544 13.65 24.80 16.43
CA GLY A 544 13.20 26.09 15.90
C GLY A 544 14.25 27.19 16.09
N SER A 545 14.22 28.19 15.21
CA SER A 545 15.13 29.34 15.32
C SER A 545 14.68 30.34 16.38
N SER A 546 15.57 31.25 16.81
CA SER A 546 15.16 32.35 17.70
C SER A 546 14.27 33.39 17.03
N VAL A 547 14.29 33.46 15.69
CA VAL A 547 13.47 34.39 14.90
C VAL A 547 12.06 33.84 14.68
N ASP A 548 11.97 32.54 14.41
CA ASP A 548 10.71 31.82 14.32
C ASP A 548 10.86 30.48 15.08
N PRO A 549 10.41 30.42 16.34
CA PRO A 549 10.41 29.20 17.13
C PRO A 549 9.44 28.13 16.60
N GLY A 550 8.49 28.50 15.72
CA GLY A 550 7.52 27.60 15.10
C GLY A 550 8.02 26.89 13.85
N TYR A 551 9.22 27.24 13.34
CA TYR A 551 9.81 26.59 12.18
C TYR A 551 11.28 26.22 12.44
N ALA A 552 11.59 24.94 12.22
CA ALA A 552 12.91 24.35 12.38
C ALA A 552 13.55 24.10 11.00
N LYS A 553 14.41 23.08 10.88
CA LYS A 553 15.15 22.82 9.64
C LYS A 553 14.26 22.02 8.69
N GLY A 554 13.41 22.71 7.94
CA GLY A 554 12.47 22.11 6.98
C GLY A 554 11.20 21.52 7.60
N TRP A 555 10.91 21.82 8.87
CA TRP A 555 9.75 21.31 9.61
C TRP A 555 9.06 22.43 10.37
N ALA A 556 7.73 22.46 10.35
CA ALA A 556 6.98 23.19 11.36
C ALA A 556 7.04 22.42 12.69
N VAL A 557 7.15 23.15 13.80
CA VAL A 557 7.29 22.59 15.14
C VAL A 557 6.44 23.37 16.14
N ASN A 558 6.13 22.76 17.29
CA ASN A 558 5.43 23.44 18.37
C ASN A 558 5.94 23.03 19.76
N SER A 559 5.44 23.71 20.79
CA SER A 559 5.80 23.45 22.19
C SER A 559 5.33 22.08 22.71
N ALA A 560 4.40 21.42 22.03
CA ALA A 560 3.97 20.06 22.34
C ALA A 560 4.92 19.00 21.75
N ASN A 561 6.04 19.42 21.14
CA ASN A 561 6.98 18.55 20.43
C ASN A 561 6.32 17.76 19.29
N ASN A 562 5.35 18.38 18.61
CA ASN A 562 4.85 17.88 17.33
C ASN A 562 5.66 18.52 16.21
N HIS A 563 5.85 17.77 15.12
CA HIS A 563 6.62 18.19 13.95
C HIS A 563 5.86 17.78 12.69
N TRP A 564 5.64 18.72 11.78
CA TRP A 564 4.82 18.49 10.60
C TRP A 564 5.25 19.32 9.40
N HIS A 565 4.72 18.97 8.24
CA HIS A 565 4.76 19.82 7.06
C HIS A 565 3.52 19.56 6.20
N ASN A 566 2.91 20.62 5.67
CA ASN A 566 1.84 20.54 4.67
C ASN A 566 2.40 20.82 3.26
N GLY A 567 1.77 20.27 2.24
CA GLY A 567 2.11 20.49 0.84
C GLY A 567 0.89 20.87 0.06
N SER A 568 1.00 21.86 -0.83
CA SER A 568 -0.12 22.29 -1.66
C SER A 568 0.39 22.78 -3.01
N LEU A 569 -0.19 22.25 -4.08
CA LEU A 569 -0.11 22.77 -5.44
C LEU A 569 -1.51 22.76 -6.05
N PRO A 570 -1.73 23.46 -7.17
CA PRO A 570 -2.88 23.26 -8.03
C PRO A 570 -3.24 21.78 -8.19
N GLY A 571 -4.44 21.42 -7.73
CA GLY A 571 -5.00 20.07 -7.85
C GLY A 571 -4.45 19.01 -6.90
N GLU A 572 -3.79 19.40 -5.80
CA GLU A 572 -3.34 18.45 -4.79
C GLU A 572 -3.11 19.10 -3.42
N GLN A 573 -3.23 18.27 -2.38
CA GLN A 573 -2.80 18.64 -1.04
C GLN A 573 -2.25 17.42 -0.30
N ALA A 574 -1.24 17.67 0.51
CA ALA A 574 -0.53 16.67 1.29
C ALA A 574 -0.31 17.17 2.72
N LEU A 575 -0.27 16.24 3.66
CA LEU A 575 0.06 16.50 5.05
C LEU A 575 0.86 15.34 5.61
N LEU A 576 1.93 15.65 6.34
CA LEU A 576 2.72 14.71 7.14
C LEU A 576 2.88 15.29 8.55
N VAL A 577 2.55 14.51 9.57
CA VAL A 577 2.60 14.92 10.98
C VAL A 577 3.22 13.82 11.82
N ASN A 578 4.06 14.22 12.78
CA ASN A 578 4.44 13.42 13.93
C ASN A 578 4.00 14.12 15.20
N THR A 579 3.57 13.33 16.17
CA THR A 579 3.14 13.82 17.46
C THR A 579 4.02 13.27 18.58
N SER A 580 4.10 14.04 19.66
CA SER A 580 4.89 13.66 20.83
C SER A 580 4.39 12.40 21.54
N ASP A 581 3.14 11.99 21.31
CA ASP A 581 2.58 10.75 21.83
C ASP A 581 2.78 9.55 20.89
N GLY A 582 3.77 9.61 20.00
CA GLY A 582 4.25 8.48 19.20
C GLY A 582 3.39 8.15 17.99
N PHE A 583 2.50 9.04 17.55
CA PHE A 583 1.81 8.87 16.28
C PHE A 583 2.57 9.56 15.15
N SER A 584 2.54 8.94 13.98
CA SER A 584 2.92 9.56 12.72
C SER A 584 1.83 9.30 11.70
N TRP A 585 1.43 10.29 10.92
CA TRP A 585 0.44 10.09 9.88
C TRP A 585 0.69 10.96 8.65
N ALA A 586 0.20 10.45 7.53
CA ALA A 586 0.13 11.21 6.28
C ALA A 586 -1.24 11.06 5.64
N VAL A 587 -1.70 12.13 5.00
CA VAL A 587 -2.90 12.13 4.16
C VAL A 587 -2.64 12.92 2.88
N LEU A 588 -3.00 12.31 1.75
CA LEU A 588 -2.76 12.81 0.40
C LEU A 588 -4.07 12.83 -0.39
N VAL A 589 -4.34 13.92 -1.10
CA VAL A 589 -5.54 14.12 -1.93
C VAL A 589 -5.18 14.64 -3.31
N ASN A 590 -5.90 14.18 -4.35
CA ASN A 590 -5.68 14.57 -5.75
C ASN A 590 -6.55 15.76 -6.19
N THR A 591 -6.83 16.66 -5.26
CA THR A 591 -7.40 17.98 -5.52
C THR A 591 -6.95 18.97 -4.47
N ARG A 592 -7.13 20.25 -4.75
CA ARG A 592 -7.07 21.31 -3.75
C ARG A 592 -8.34 22.12 -3.82
N SER A 593 -9.11 22.13 -2.73
CA SER A 593 -10.31 22.95 -2.68
C SER A 593 -9.99 24.43 -2.47
N GLN A 594 -10.79 25.31 -3.10
CA GLN A 594 -10.70 26.77 -2.94
C GLN A 594 -11.37 27.27 -1.65
N LYS A 595 -12.06 26.39 -0.91
CA LYS A 595 -12.64 26.73 0.39
C LYS A 595 -11.51 26.99 1.39
N SER A 596 -11.56 28.13 2.09
CA SER A 596 -10.45 28.64 2.92
C SER A 596 -10.07 27.71 4.08
N ASN A 597 -11.00 26.90 4.58
CA ASN A 597 -10.80 25.93 5.65
C ASN A 597 -10.31 24.55 5.18
N PHE A 598 -10.12 24.31 3.87
CA PHE A 598 -9.76 22.98 3.36
C PHE A 598 -8.50 22.41 4.02
N GLY A 599 -7.43 23.21 4.12
CA GLY A 599 -6.18 22.76 4.72
C GLY A 599 -6.27 22.50 6.22
N SER A 600 -6.98 23.35 6.97
CA SER A 600 -7.21 23.12 8.41
C SER A 600 -8.09 21.89 8.64
N ASP A 601 -9.10 21.69 7.80
CA ASP A 601 -10.03 20.57 7.95
C ASP A 601 -9.39 19.24 7.54
N LEU A 602 -8.43 19.26 6.61
CA LEU A 602 -7.60 18.10 6.27
C LEU A 602 -6.71 17.67 7.45
N ASP A 603 -6.14 18.62 8.20
CA ASP A 603 -5.43 18.30 9.44
C ASP A 603 -6.39 17.76 10.51
N GLN A 604 -7.51 18.46 10.73
CA GLN A 604 -8.52 18.04 11.70
C GLN A 604 -9.15 16.68 11.38
N LEU A 605 -9.21 16.28 10.10
CA LEU A 605 -9.63 14.94 9.69
C LEU A 605 -8.79 13.87 10.40
N MET A 606 -7.46 14.01 10.42
CA MET A 606 -6.57 13.01 11.01
C MET A 606 -6.69 12.97 12.54
N TRP A 607 -6.85 14.12 13.19
CA TRP A 607 -7.15 14.17 14.63
C TRP A 607 -8.49 13.53 14.98
N LYS A 608 -9.54 13.75 14.16
CA LYS A 608 -10.84 13.09 14.33
C LYS A 608 -10.71 11.58 14.18
N ILE A 609 -10.01 11.09 13.15
CA ILE A 609 -9.73 9.67 12.94
C ILE A 609 -9.00 9.09 14.16
N LYS A 610 -7.95 9.77 14.63
CA LYS A 610 -7.21 9.38 15.83
C LYS A 610 -8.13 9.16 17.02
N SER A 611 -9.08 10.07 17.26
CA SER A 611 -10.04 9.98 18.37
C SER A 611 -11.14 8.93 18.20
N LYS A 612 -11.36 8.40 16.99
CA LYS A 612 -12.37 7.35 16.76
C LYS A 612 -11.90 5.97 17.18
N VAL A 613 -10.59 5.76 17.27
CA VAL A 613 -9.99 4.47 17.62
C VAL A 613 -9.60 4.49 19.09
N THR A 614 -10.18 3.58 19.85
CA THR A 614 -9.92 3.46 21.30
C THR A 614 -8.70 2.62 21.60
N ASN A 615 -8.51 1.53 20.85
CA ASN A 615 -7.39 0.60 21.00
C ASN A 615 -6.68 0.45 19.65
N TRP A 616 -5.52 1.08 19.51
CA TRP A 616 -4.72 0.92 18.31
C TRP A 616 -4.09 -0.48 18.27
N PRO A 617 -4.13 -1.17 17.12
CA PRO A 617 -3.61 -2.52 17.01
C PRO A 617 -2.12 -2.64 17.39
N SER A 618 -1.72 -3.81 17.85
CA SER A 618 -0.34 -4.16 18.19
C SER A 618 0.49 -4.69 17.02
N PHE A 619 -0.14 -4.94 15.86
CA PHE A 619 0.56 -5.38 14.67
C PHE A 619 1.42 -4.27 14.05
N ASP A 620 2.30 -4.66 13.14
CA ASP A 620 3.10 -3.77 12.30
C ASP A 620 2.90 -4.18 10.84
N LEU A 621 2.40 -3.25 10.03
CA LEU A 621 2.08 -3.43 8.62
C LEU A 621 3.16 -2.86 7.68
N PHE A 622 4.27 -2.37 8.23
CA PHE A 622 5.38 -1.90 7.40
C PHE A 622 6.00 -3.00 6.57
#